data_AF-A0A5B8NNU7-F1
#
_entry.id   AF-A0A5B8NNU7-F1
#
_cell.length_a   1.000
_cell.length_b   1.000
_cell.length_c   1.000
_cell.angle_alpha   90.00
_cell.angle_beta   90.00
_cell.angle_gamma   90.00
#
_symmetry.space_group_name_H-M   'P 1'
#
loop_
_entity.id
_entity.type
_entity.pdbx_description
1 polymer ?
#
loop_
_entity_poly.entity_id
_entity_poly.type
_entity_poly.pdbx_seq_one_letter_code
_entity_poly.pdbx_strand_id
1 'polypeptide(L)'
;MTNQEFLGEFLALPTEAQTEVLRLIAFLKQKYQQEGSASPSPNIDLENEPFLGIWRDREDLENSSNWVRNLRENEWSKAHD
;
A
#
# COMPACT_ATOMS: atom_id res chain seq x y z
N MET A 1 27.81 -13.25 17.14
CA MET A 1 28.01 -11.87 17.62
C MET A 1 27.07 -11.65 18.80
N THR A 2 27.62 -11.40 19.98
CA THR A 2 26.85 -11.02 21.17
C THR A 2 26.50 -9.52 21.11
N ASN A 3 25.50 -9.09 21.89
CA ASN A 3 25.14 -7.67 21.95
C ASN A 3 26.31 -6.77 22.39
N GLN A 4 27.25 -7.29 23.17
CA GLN A 4 28.46 -6.57 23.58
C GLN A 4 29.46 -6.41 22.44
N GLU A 5 29.70 -7.45 21.64
CA GLU A 5 30.57 -7.39 20.47
C GLU A 5 30.03 -6.40 19.43
N PHE A 6 28.72 -6.38 19.22
CA PHE A 6 28.06 -5.43 18.32
C PHE A 6 28.25 -3.97 18.73
N LEU A 7 28.09 -3.64 20.02
CA LEU A 7 28.30 -2.28 20.51
C LEU A 7 29.76 -1.83 20.34
N GLY A 8 30.71 -2.74 20.52
CA GLY A 8 32.12 -2.48 20.28
C GLY A 8 32.40 -2.13 18.82
N GLU A 9 31.89 -2.93 17.87
CA GLU A 9 32.05 -2.67 16.44
C GLU A 9 31.32 -1.40 15.99
N PHE A 10 30.11 -1.14 16.50
CA PHE A 10 29.37 0.08 16.21
C PHE A 10 30.13 1.34 16.65
N LEU A 11 30.71 1.34 17.85
CA LEU A 11 31.49 2.48 18.34
C LEU A 11 32.84 2.64 17.62
N ALA A 12 33.38 1.56 17.04
CA ALA A 12 34.61 1.60 16.24
C ALA A 12 34.39 2.18 14.83
N LEU A 13 33.14 2.32 14.37
CA LEU A 13 32.83 2.92 13.08
C LEU A 13 33.07 4.44 13.07
N PRO A 14 33.40 5.04 11.91
CA PRO A 14 33.36 6.48 11.71
C PRO A 14 31.96 7.06 11.99
N THR A 15 31.90 8.33 12.40
CA THR A 15 30.65 9.03 12.75
C THR A 15 29.57 8.97 11.66
N GLU A 16 29.99 9.01 10.39
CA GLU A 16 29.09 8.90 9.25
C GLU A 16 28.41 7.53 9.18
N ALA A 17 29.19 6.45 9.31
CA ALA A 17 28.69 5.08 9.34
C ALA A 17 27.82 4.80 10.58
N GLN A 18 28.14 5.39 11.74
CA GLN A 18 27.26 5.33 12.92
C GLN A 18 25.89 5.98 12.64
N THR A 19 25.88 7.11 11.93
CA THR A 19 24.66 7.83 11.54
C THR A 19 23.79 7.00 10.59
N GLU A 20 24.41 6.28 9.65
CA GLU A 20 23.69 5.38 8.74
C GLU A 20 23.00 4.24 9.49
N VAL A 21 23.70 3.61 10.44
CA VAL A 21 23.12 2.54 11.28
C VAL A 21 21.95 3.08 12.11
N LEU A 22 22.07 4.27 12.70
CA LEU A 22 20.97 4.91 13.43
C LEU A 22 19.76 5.19 12.54
N ARG A 23 19.97 5.65 11.30
CA ARG A 23 18.89 5.85 10.31
C ARG A 23 18.21 4.53 9.97
N LEU A 24 18.98 3.46 9.76
CA LEU A 24 18.42 2.15 9.47
C LEU A 24 17.58 1.64 10.65
N ILE A 25 18.06 1.79 11.89
CA ILE A 25 17.30 1.41 13.09
C ILE A 25 16.00 2.22 13.17
N ALA A 26 16.04 3.53 12.91
CA ALA A 26 14.85 4.37 12.90
C ALA A 26 13.84 3.93 11.84
N PHE A 27 14.31 3.64 10.62
CA PHE A 27 13.49 3.11 9.53
C PHE A 27 12.83 1.77 9.89
N LEU A 28 13.61 0.82 10.43
CA LEU A 28 13.08 -0.49 10.81
C LEU A 28 12.05 -0.39 11.94
N LYS A 29 12.30 0.47 12.94
CA LYS A 29 11.31 0.75 13.99
C LYS A 29 10.00 1.26 13.40
N GLN A 30 10.06 2.23 12.49
CA GLN A 30 8.87 2.77 11.84
C GLN A 30 8.13 1.69 11.02
N LYS A 31 8.86 0.94 10.18
CA LYS A 31 8.29 -0.12 9.34
C LYS A 31 7.50 -1.13 10.17
N TYR A 32 8.12 -1.67 11.21
CA TYR A 32 7.51 -2.73 12.02
C TYR A 32 6.58 -2.20 13.12
N GLN A 33 6.63 -0.91 13.47
CA GLN A 33 5.58 -0.27 14.26
C GLN A 33 4.26 -0.19 13.48
N GLN A 34 4.30 -0.02 12.15
CA GLN A 34 3.09 -0.01 11.32
C GLN A 34 2.56 -1.42 11.00
N GLU A 35 3.45 -2.40 10.82
CA GLU A 35 3.02 -3.80 10.63
C GLU A 35 2.46 -4.40 11.94
N GLY A 36 3.00 -4.01 13.10
CA GLY A 36 2.50 -4.42 14.42
C GLY A 36 1.22 -3.70 14.87
N SER A 37 0.88 -2.57 14.24
CA SER A 37 -0.40 -1.87 14.40
C SER A 37 -1.31 -2.11 13.20
N ALA A 38 -1.31 -3.33 12.67
CA ALA A 38 -2.50 -3.90 12.07
C ALA A 38 -3.61 -3.99 13.14
N SER A 39 -4.09 -2.84 13.63
CA SER A 39 -5.48 -2.69 13.99
C SER A 39 -6.25 -3.38 12.88
N PRO A 40 -7.16 -4.33 13.19
CA PRO A 40 -8.01 -4.92 12.18
C PRO A 40 -8.56 -3.73 11.41
N SER A 41 -8.31 -3.71 10.09
CA SER A 41 -8.89 -2.70 9.22
C SER A 41 -10.31 -2.51 9.70
N PRO A 42 -10.76 -1.27 10.01
CA PRO A 42 -12.13 -1.07 10.44
C PRO A 42 -12.99 -1.88 9.48
N ASN A 43 -13.95 -2.62 10.00
CA ASN A 43 -14.88 -3.38 9.17
C ASN A 43 -15.66 -2.34 8.37
N ILE A 44 -15.05 -1.83 7.31
CA ILE A 44 -15.56 -0.81 6.44
C ILE A 44 -16.59 -1.57 5.64
N ASP A 45 -17.84 -1.23 5.90
CA ASP A 45 -18.96 -1.70 5.15
C ASP A 45 -18.88 -1.09 3.75
N LEU A 46 -18.07 -1.72 2.89
CA LEU A 46 -17.84 -1.30 1.51
C LEU A 46 -19.14 -1.29 0.70
N GLU A 47 -20.16 -2.04 1.12
CA GLU A 47 -21.45 -2.00 0.47
C GLU A 47 -22.11 -0.63 0.71
N ASN A 48 -22.12 -0.15 1.96
CA ASN A 48 -22.80 1.09 2.33
C ASN A 48 -21.92 2.35 2.25
N GLU A 49 -20.68 2.23 1.79
CA GLU A 49 -19.82 3.38 1.50
C GLU A 49 -20.43 4.24 0.37
N PRO A 50 -20.67 5.55 0.59
CA PRO A 50 -21.33 6.43 -0.38
C PRO A 50 -20.66 6.46 -1.77
N PHE A 51 -19.35 6.25 -1.84
CA PHE A 51 -18.61 6.21 -3.10
C PHE A 51 -18.79 4.90 -3.88
N LEU A 52 -18.97 3.76 -3.19
CA LEU A 52 -19.18 2.46 -3.82
C LEU A 52 -20.66 2.21 -4.13
N GLY A 53 -21.55 2.76 -3.29
CA GLY A 53 -23.00 2.69 -3.46
C GLY A 53 -23.52 3.34 -4.75
N ILE A 54 -22.78 4.25 -5.39
CA ILE A 54 -23.20 4.87 -6.66
C ILE A 54 -23.31 3.88 -7.82
N TRP A 55 -22.62 2.73 -7.73
CA TRP A 55 -22.63 1.70 -8.77
C TRP A 55 -23.58 0.54 -8.45
N ARG A 56 -24.14 0.49 -7.23
CA ARG A 56 -24.97 -0.61 -6.74
C ARG A 56 -26.23 -0.79 -7.58
N ASP A 57 -26.88 0.32 -7.94
CA ASP A 57 -28.16 0.31 -8.64
C ASP A 57 -28.02 0.33 -10.17
N ARG A 58 -26.80 0.17 -10.69
CA ARG A 58 -26.54 0.14 -12.13
C ARG A 58 -26.65 -1.28 -12.69
N GLU A 59 -27.80 -1.57 -13.27
CA GLU A 59 -28.09 -2.85 -13.95
C GLU A 59 -27.09 -3.16 -15.07
N ASP A 60 -26.57 -2.13 -15.75
CA ASP A 60 -25.58 -2.31 -16.82
C ASP A 60 -24.20 -2.78 -16.30
N LEU A 61 -23.95 -2.67 -15.00
CA LEU A 61 -22.75 -3.15 -14.33
C LEU A 61 -22.89 -4.57 -13.73
N GLU A 62 -24.06 -5.21 -13.81
CA GLU A 62 -24.25 -6.62 -13.41
C GLU A 62 -23.26 -7.54 -14.12
N ASN A 63 -22.96 -7.24 -15.39
CA ASN A 63 -21.85 -7.83 -16.14
C ASN A 63 -20.83 -6.76 -16.50
N SER A 64 -20.09 -6.33 -15.48
CA SER A 64 -19.04 -5.30 -15.60
C SER A 64 -18.02 -5.59 -16.70
N SER A 65 -17.70 -6.87 -16.95
CA SER A 65 -16.76 -7.27 -18.02
C SER A 65 -17.30 -6.95 -19.42
N ASN A 66 -18.58 -7.25 -19.67
CA ASN A 66 -19.23 -6.91 -20.93
C ASN A 66 -19.44 -5.39 -21.07
N TRP A 67 -19.77 -4.69 -19.98
CA TRP A 67 -19.92 -3.24 -19.97
C TRP A 67 -18.63 -2.53 -20.41
N VAL A 68 -17.49 -2.88 -19.82
CA VAL A 68 -16.18 -2.31 -20.19
C VAL A 68 -15.82 -2.63 -21.64
N ARG A 69 -16.13 -3.85 -22.10
CA ARG A 69 -15.86 -4.27 -23.48
C ARG A 69 -16.66 -3.44 -24.49
N ASN A 70 -17.97 -3.32 -24.27
CA ASN A 70 -18.86 -2.53 -25.13
C ASN A 70 -18.47 -1.05 -25.13
N LEU A 71 -18.10 -0.50 -23.97
CA LEU A 71 -17.63 0.89 -23.86
C LEU A 71 -16.38 1.12 -24.72
N ARG A 72 -15.43 0.18 -24.68
CA ARG A 72 -14.20 0.26 -25.49
C ARG A 72 -14.49 0.18 -26.98
N GLU A 73 -15.37 -0.74 -27.38
CA GLU A 73 -15.75 -0.92 -28.79
C GLU A 73 -16.50 0.30 -29.35
N ASN A 74 -17.37 0.92 -28.55
CA ASN A 74 -18.19 2.05 -29.01
C ASN A 74 -17.44 3.38 -29.00
N GLU A 75 -16.66 3.66 -27.96
CA GLU A 75 -16.09 4.99 -27.72
C GLU A 75 -14.62 5.08 -28.13
N TRP A 76 -13.86 3.99 -28.01
CA TRP A 76 -12.40 4.02 -28.22
C TRP A 76 -11.97 3.41 -29.56
N SER A 77 -12.80 2.58 -30.20
CA SER A 77 -12.49 2.01 -31.52
C SER A 77 -12.81 2.95 -32.69
N LYS A 78 -13.61 4.00 -32.49
CA LYS A 78 -13.93 5.00 -33.54
C LYS A 78 -12.88 6.10 -33.71
N ALA A 79 -11.81 6.10 -32.91
CA ALA A 79 -10.77 7.14 -32.95
C ALA A 79 -9.65 6.86 -33.98
N HIS A 80 -9.90 6.03 -35.01
CA HIS A 80 -8.93 5.67 -36.05
C HIS A 80 -9.51 5.80 -37.47
N ASP A 81 -10.24 6.88 -37.76
CA ASP A 81 -10.46 7.39 -39.13
C ASP A 81 -10.00 8.84 -39.22
#